data_AF-A0A938HPX9-F1
#
_entry.id   AF-A0A938HPX9-F1
#
_cell.length_a   1.000
_cell.length_b   1.000
_cell.length_c   1.000
_cell.angle_alpha   90.00
_cell.angle_beta   90.00
_cell.angle_gamma   90.00
#
_symmetry.space_group_name_H-M   'P 1'
#
loop_
_entity.id
_entity.type
_entity.pdbx_description
1 polymer ?
#
loop_
_entity_poly.entity_id
_entity_poly.type
_entity_poly.pdbx_seq_one_letter_code
_entity_poly.pdbx_strand_id
1 'polypeptide(L)' 'YGFPQEMAHFVDCVLHDKQPLVTGEDGRAVMGIIFAAYESAGTGKRVEWPYEPPRDKTPQQVWGR' A
#
# COMPACT_ATOMS: atom_id res chain seq x y z
N TYR A 1 -11.50 -12.64 -11.69
CA TYR A 1 -11.41 -11.43 -10.86
C TYR A 1 -11.01 -10.28 -11.77
N GLY A 2 -11.65 -9.15 -11.63
CA GLY A 2 -11.42 -7.95 -12.43
C GLY A 2 -12.20 -6.77 -11.85
N PHE A 3 -11.97 -5.57 -12.37
CA PHE A 3 -12.52 -4.33 -11.83
C PHE A 3 -14.06 -4.37 -11.60
N PRO A 4 -14.90 -4.92 -12.50
CA PRO A 4 -16.34 -4.98 -12.26
C PRO A 4 -16.72 -5.83 -11.04
N GLN A 5 -16.03 -6.96 -10.82
CA GLN A 5 -16.30 -7.83 -9.68
C GLN A 5 -15.81 -7.20 -8.36
N GLU A 6 -14.67 -6.50 -8.38
CA GLU A 6 -14.16 -5.75 -7.23
C GLU A 6 -15.12 -4.63 -6.82
N MET A 7 -15.64 -3.87 -7.79
CA MET A 7 -16.61 -2.81 -7.51
C MET A 7 -17.94 -3.36 -6.99
N ALA A 8 -18.42 -4.48 -7.55
CA ALA A 8 -19.62 -5.15 -7.04
C ALA A 8 -19.44 -5.63 -5.60
N HIS A 9 -18.28 -6.21 -5.26
CA HIS A 9 -17.94 -6.61 -3.89
C HIS A 9 -17.87 -5.41 -2.94
N PHE A 10 -17.24 -4.32 -3.35
CA PHE A 10 -17.15 -3.10 -2.55
C PHE A 10 -18.55 -2.54 -2.23
N VAL A 11 -19.43 -2.43 -3.22
CA VAL A 11 -20.80 -1.96 -3.02
C VAL A 11 -21.59 -2.91 -2.11
N ASP A 12 -21.45 -4.22 -2.28
CA ASP A 12 -22.09 -5.21 -1.40
C ASP A 12 -21.63 -5.07 0.07
N CYS A 13 -20.33 -4.81 0.30
CA CYS A 13 -19.81 -4.58 1.64
C CYS A 13 -20.39 -3.33 2.28
N VAL A 14 -20.49 -2.23 1.52
CA VAL A 14 -21.04 -0.96 2.01
C VAL A 14 -22.54 -1.10 2.31
N LEU A 15 -23.31 -1.75 1.44
CA LEU A 15 -24.76 -1.90 1.59
C LEU A 15 -25.15 -2.79 2.78
N HIS A 16 -24.34 -3.81 3.07
CA HIS A 16 -24.67 -4.84 4.05
C HIS A 16 -23.76 -4.83 5.28
N ASP A 17 -22.95 -3.78 5.45
CA ASP A 17 -21.99 -3.65 6.56
C ASP A 17 -21.09 -4.89 6.73
N LYS A 18 -20.61 -5.43 5.59
CA LYS A 18 -19.71 -6.60 5.59
C LYS A 18 -18.26 -6.13 5.58
N GLN A 19 -17.40 -6.87 6.25
CA GLN A 19 -15.95 -6.66 6.18
C GLN A 19 -15.45 -6.97 4.75
N PRO A 20 -14.76 -6.03 4.08
CA PRO A 20 -14.15 -6.30 2.78
C PRO A 20 -13.05 -7.37 2.86
N LEU A 21 -12.87 -8.13 1.77
CA LEU A 21 -11.77 -9.11 1.66
C LEU A 21 -10.39 -8.46 1.69
N VAL A 22 -10.29 -7.23 1.18
CA VAL A 22 -9.09 -6.39 1.22
C VAL A 22 -9.47 -5.11 1.97
N THR A 23 -8.73 -4.85 3.04
CA THR A 23 -9.00 -3.81 4.03
C THR A 23 -8.12 -2.57 3.80
N GLY A 24 -8.35 -1.52 4.60
CA GLY A 24 -7.48 -0.34 4.57
C GLY A 24 -6.06 -0.65 5.08
N GLU A 25 -5.95 -1.60 6.00
CA GLU A 25 -4.70 -2.09 6.57
C GLU A 25 -3.82 -2.78 5.52
N ASP A 26 -4.43 -3.55 4.62
CA ASP A 26 -3.74 -4.13 3.48
C ASP A 26 -3.16 -3.05 2.57
N GLY A 27 -3.96 -2.01 2.27
CA GLY A 27 -3.50 -0.84 1.51
C GLY A 27 -2.35 -0.10 2.19
N ARG A 28 -2.40 0.03 3.52
CA ARG A 28 -1.31 0.64 4.31
C ARG A 28 -0.04 -0.20 4.28
N ALA A 29 -0.14 -1.53 4.37
CA ALA A 29 1.01 -2.42 4.27
C ALA A 29 1.66 -2.35 2.87
N VAL A 30 0.85 -2.35 1.81
CA VAL A 30 1.32 -2.14 0.43
C VAL A 30 2.05 -0.80 0.29
N MET A 31 1.58 0.25 0.96
CA MET A 31 2.29 1.52 0.95
C MET A 31 3.65 1.48 1.63
N GLY A 32 3.78 0.78 2.75
CA GLY A 32 5.08 0.53 3.37
C GLY A 32 6.04 -0.19 2.43
N ILE A 33 5.56 -1.23 1.71
CA ILE A 33 6.36 -1.99 0.73
C ILE A 33 6.86 -1.09 -0.40
N ILE A 34 5.97 -0.25 -0.96
CA ILE A 34 6.34 0.66 -2.05
C ILE A 34 7.42 1.64 -1.59
N PHE A 35 7.26 2.29 -0.43
CA PHE A 35 8.30 3.21 0.06
C PHE A 35 9.62 2.48 0.34
N ALA A 36 9.59 1.31 0.96
CA ALA A 36 10.79 0.49 1.22
C ALA A 36 11.52 0.14 -0.08
N ALA A 37 10.79 -0.16 -1.16
CA ALA A 37 11.37 -0.44 -2.47
C ALA A 37 12.06 0.80 -3.07
N TYR A 38 11.46 1.98 -2.96
CA TYR A 38 12.07 3.24 -3.42
C TYR A 38 13.31 3.61 -2.59
N GLU A 39 13.28 3.41 -1.26
CA GLU A 39 14.46 3.62 -0.40
C GLU A 39 15.59 2.65 -0.73
N SER A 40 15.27 1.37 -0.93
CA SER A 40 16.22 0.36 -1.39
C SER A 40 16.85 0.75 -2.73
N ALA A 41 16.03 1.21 -3.69
CA ALA A 41 16.51 1.65 -5.01
C ALA A 41 17.43 2.88 -4.92
N GLY A 42 17.17 3.84 -4.04
CA GLY A 42 18.01 5.02 -3.86
C GLY A 42 19.30 4.77 -3.09
N THR A 43 19.26 3.87 -2.11
CA THR A 43 20.42 3.59 -1.24
C THR A 43 21.29 2.42 -1.74
N GLY A 44 20.76 1.58 -2.62
CA GLY A 44 21.39 0.32 -3.04
C GLY A 44 21.49 -0.71 -1.90
N LYS A 45 20.69 -0.56 -0.83
CA LYS A 45 20.74 -1.40 0.37
C LYS A 45 19.42 -2.12 0.59
N ARG A 46 19.50 -3.32 1.18
CA ARG A 46 18.31 -4.03 1.67
C ARG A 46 17.66 -3.22 2.80
N VAL A 47 16.35 -3.04 2.68
CA VAL A 47 15.48 -2.45 3.72
C VAL A 47 14.82 -3.59 4.51
N GLU A 48 14.90 -3.53 5.83
CA GLU A 48 14.27 -4.52 6.72
C GLU A 48 12.78 -4.21 6.95
N TRP A 49 12.01 -5.25 7.27
CA TRP A 49 10.57 -5.16 7.53
C TRP A 49 10.25 -5.54 8.99
N PRO A 50 9.33 -4.84 9.70
CA PRO A 50 8.44 -3.77 9.23
C PRO A 50 9.17 -2.44 8.97
N TYR A 51 8.79 -1.79 7.87
CA TYR A 51 9.35 -0.51 7.45
C TYR A 51 8.32 0.60 7.69
N GLU A 52 8.75 1.69 8.34
CA GLU A 52 7.91 2.86 8.58
C GLU A 52 8.32 4.02 7.67
N PRO A 53 7.52 4.35 6.64
CA PRO A 53 7.86 5.40 5.69
C PRO A 53 7.78 6.81 6.30
N PRO A 54 8.59 7.76 5.80
CA PRO A 54 8.42 9.18 6.12
C PRO A 54 7.03 9.67 5.68
N ARG A 55 6.35 10.41 6.56
CA ARG A 55 4.97 10.89 6.34
C ARG A 55 4.87 12.17 5.51
N ASP A 56 5.98 12.88 5.39
CA ASP A 56 6.12 14.17 4.72
C ASP A 56 6.67 14.05 3.28
N LYS A 57 6.88 12.82 2.79
CA LYS A 57 7.54 12.56 1.51
C LYS A 57 6.76 11.57 0.65
N THR A 58 6.89 11.71 -0.66
CA THR A 58 6.43 10.72 -1.63
C THR A 58 7.49 9.64 -1.85
N PRO A 59 7.13 8.45 -2.37
CA PRO A 59 8.12 7.41 -2.71
C PRO A 59 9.25 7.93 -3.62
N GLN A 60 8.91 8.75 -4.62
CA GLN A 60 9.87 9.34 -5.56
C GLN A 60 10.89 10.24 -4.85
N GLN A 61 10.47 11.01 -3.84
CA GLN A 61 11.35 11.85 -3.02
C GLN A 61 12.23 11.05 -2.05
N VAL A 62 11.87 9.80 -1.75
CA VAL A 62 12.71 8.89 -0.95
C VAL A 62 13.81 8.28 -1.81
N TRP A 63 13.54 8.05 -3.10
CA TRP A 63 14.54 7.54 -4.04
C TRP A 63 15.58 8.59 -4.45
N GLY A 64 15.15 9.77 -4.94
CA GLY A 64 16.05 10.77 -5.52
C GLY A 64 16.89 11.59 -4.54
N ARG A 65 17.23 11.05 -3.38
CA ARG A 65 18.05 11.72 -2.36
C ARG A 65 19.54 11.71 -2.70
#